data_AF-A0A353H8N7-F1
#
_entry.id   AF-A0A353H8N7-F1
#
_cell.length_a   1.000
_cell.length_b   1.000
_cell.length_c   1.000
_cell.angle_alpha   90.00
_cell.angle_beta   90.00
_cell.angle_gamma   90.00
#
_symmetry.space_group_name_H-M   'P 1'
#
loop_
_entity.id
_entity.type
_entity.pdbx_description
1 polymer ?
#
loop_
_entity_poly.entity_id
_entity_poly.type
_entity_poly.pdbx_seq_one_letter_code
_entity_poly.pdbx_strand_id
1 'polypeptide(L)' 'RAIKTVGNYGEIYNRHFGPKTKLNIPRGLNKQWNKGGLLYSLPIR' A
#
# COMPACT_ATOMS: atom_id res chain seq x y z
N ARG A 1 -11.82 -13.13 0.47
CA ARG A 1 -12.90 -12.13 0.26
C ARG A 1 -12.45 -10.67 0.48
N ALA A 2 -11.37 -10.39 1.24
CA ALA A 2 -10.89 -9.03 1.53
C ALA A 2 -10.48 -8.19 0.31
N ILE A 3 -9.77 -8.76 -0.68
CA ILE A 3 -9.32 -7.98 -1.85
C ILE A 3 -10.52 -7.45 -2.67
N LYS A 4 -11.62 -8.22 -2.76
CA LYS A 4 -12.83 -7.79 -3.48
C LYS A 4 -13.55 -6.63 -2.79
N THR A 5 -13.48 -6.54 -1.47
CA THR A 5 -14.22 -5.52 -0.70
C THR A 5 -13.44 -4.22 -0.55
N VAL A 6 -12.14 -4.28 -0.29
CA VAL A 6 -11.33 -3.08 0.02
C VAL A 6 -10.17 -2.84 -0.93
N GLY A 7 -9.79 -3.83 -1.73
CA GLY A 7 -8.61 -3.78 -2.60
C GLY A 7 -7.34 -4.25 -1.89
N ASN A 8 -6.22 -4.20 -2.61
CA ASN A 8 -4.90 -4.48 -2.04
C ASN A 8 -4.33 -3.27 -1.28
N TYR A 9 -3.27 -3.48 -0.49
CA TYR A 9 -2.58 -2.39 0.23
C TYR A 9 -2.13 -1.25 -0.70
N GLY A 10 -1.78 -1.58 -1.94
CA GLY A 10 -1.56 -0.64 -3.03
C GLY A 10 -2.72 0.35 -3.19
N GLU A 11 -3.90 -0.16 -3.48
CA GLU A 11 -5.09 0.62 -3.77
C GLU A 11 -5.57 1.42 -2.56
N ILE A 12 -5.53 0.82 -1.37
CA ILE A 12 -5.96 1.46 -0.13
C ILE A 12 -5.06 2.66 0.19
N TYR A 13 -3.74 2.50 0.11
CA TYR A 13 -2.81 3.61 0.37
C TYR A 13 -2.99 4.73 -0.64
N ASN A 14 -3.15 4.41 -1.93
CA ASN A 14 -3.33 5.42 -2.96
C ASN A 14 -4.66 6.19 -2.80
N ARG A 15 -5.71 5.56 -2.27
CA ARG A 15 -7.01 6.20 -2.01
C ARG A 15 -6.97 7.21 -0.87
N HIS A 16 -6.15 6.97 0.16
CA HIS A 16 -6.15 7.79 1.38
C HIS A 16 -4.96 8.74 1.47
N PHE A 17 -3.81 8.33 0.95
CA PHE A 17 -2.53 9.05 1.09
C PHE A 17 -1.83 9.30 -0.24
N GLY A 18 -2.38 8.77 -1.34
CA GLY A 18 -1.77 8.87 -2.66
C GLY A 18 -1.80 10.28 -3.24
N PRO A 19 -1.24 10.46 -4.45
CA PRO A 19 -1.10 11.76 -5.09
C PRO A 19 -2.42 12.43 -5.46
N LYS A 20 -3.53 11.68 -5.43
CA LYS A 20 -4.89 12.21 -5.65
C LYS A 20 -5.56 12.69 -4.36
N THR A 21 -4.86 12.66 -3.22
CA THR A 21 -5.37 13.12 -1.92
C THR A 21 -4.66 14.38 -1.47
N LYS A 22 -5.34 15.21 -0.66
CA LYS A 22 -4.80 16.48 -0.13
C LYS A 22 -3.48 16.30 0.63
N LEU A 23 -3.19 15.10 1.13
CA LEU A 23 -1.99 14.79 1.88
C LEU A 23 -0.76 14.54 1.00
N ASN A 24 -0.96 14.02 -0.23
CA ASN A 24 0.08 13.71 -1.21
C ASN A 24 1.37 13.10 -0.58
N ILE A 25 1.21 12.04 0.22
CA ILE A 25 2.33 11.43 0.94
C ILE A 25 2.98 10.38 0.03
N PRO A 26 4.24 10.58 -0.38
CA PRO A 26 4.95 9.57 -1.15
C PRO A 26 5.14 8.33 -0.29
N ARG A 27 5.00 7.14 -0.89
CA ARG A 27 5.01 5.88 -0.16
C ARG A 27 6.24 5.64 0.70
N GLY A 28 7.42 6.16 0.35
CA GLY A 28 8.64 6.05 1.16
C GLY A 28 8.85 4.65 1.76
N LEU A 29 8.91 4.58 3.09
CA LEU A 29 9.04 3.35 3.89
C LEU A 29 7.82 2.41 3.78
N ASN A 30 6.63 2.95 3.45
CA ASN A 30 5.40 2.20 3.20
C ASN A 30 5.35 1.56 1.80
N LYS A 31 6.47 1.48 1.09
CA LYS A 31 6.60 0.62 -0.09
C LYS A 31 6.78 -0.84 0.34
N GLN A 32 6.51 -1.72 -0.60
CA GLN A 32 6.80 -3.15 -0.43
C GLN A 32 8.31 -3.37 -0.32
N TRP A 33 8.72 -4.40 0.41
CA TRP A 33 10.12 -4.71 0.68
C TRP A 33 10.98 -4.82 -0.58
N ASN A 34 10.44 -5.43 -1.64
CA ASN A 34 11.10 -5.56 -2.94
C ASN A 34 11.19 -4.26 -3.75
N LYS A 35 10.54 -3.18 -3.29
CA LYS A 35 10.56 -1.83 -3.90
C LYS A 35 11.25 -0.81 -3.00
N GLY A 36 12.10 -1.27 -2.08
CA GLY A 36 12.88 -0.43 -1.17
C GLY A 36 12.08 0.15 0.01
N GLY A 37 10.97 -0.48 0.39
CA GLY A 37 10.25 -0.16 1.63
C GLY A 37 10.38 -1.25 2.68
N LEU A 38 9.58 -1.16 3.74
CA LEU A 38 9.63 -2.08 4.88
C LEU A 38 8.42 -3.01 4.95
N LEU A 39 7.44 -2.87 4.05
CA LEU A 39 6.27 -3.75 4.04
C LEU A 39 6.63 -5.12 3.46
N TYR A 40 6.75 -6.08 4.35
CA TYR A 40 6.91 -7.48 4.05
C TYR A 40 5.65 -8.25 4.46
N SER A 41 4.98 -8.86 3.49
CA SER A 41 3.90 -9.81 3.78
C SER A 41 4.51 -11.18 4.07
N LEU A 42 4.15 -11.77 5.21
CA LEU A 42 4.51 -13.14 5.54
C LEU A 42 4.05 -14.11 4.43
N PRO A 43 4.85 -15.13 4.07
CA PRO A 43 4.46 -16.10 3.08
C PRO A 43 3.29 -16.93 3.61
N ILE A 44 2.14 -16.83 2.93
CA ILE A 44 1.00 -17.72 3.16
C ILE A 44 1.24 -18.96 2.29
N ARG A 45 1.45 -20.11 2.93
CA ARG A 45 1.55 -21.42 2.29
C ARG A 45 0.35 -22.27 2.71
#